data_AF-A0A5S3RDX6-F1
#
_entry.id   AF-A0A5S3RDX6-F1
#
_cell.length_a   1.000
_cell.length_b   1.000
_cell.length_c   1.000
_cell.angle_alpha   90.00
_cell.angle_beta   90.00
_cell.angle_gamma   90.00
#
_symmetry.space_group_name_H-M   'P 1'
#
loop_
_entity.id
_entity.type
_entity.pdbx_description
1 polymer ?
#
loop_
_entity_poly.entity_id
_entity_poly.type
_entity_poly.pdbx_seq_one_letter_code
_entity_poly.pdbx_strand_id
1 'polypeptide(L)'
;MSGFWNYRVIYCEATKDEAALYQIHEVEYNLNGKVTNWSETGAAPFGRSMEELQADADRLKSAFDKPILKVIRQPRGYTLVEVDSGEEATAEPPAGING
;
A
#
# COMPACT_ATOMS: atom_id res chain seq x y z
N MET A 1 -15.89 11.90 -2.79
CA MET A 1 -14.96 11.13 -3.64
C MET A 1 -15.03 9.70 -3.19
N SER A 2 -15.61 8.83 -4.01
CA SER A 2 -15.51 7.38 -3.80
C SER A 2 -14.09 6.96 -4.17
N GLY A 3 -13.45 6.23 -3.26
CA GLY A 3 -12.12 5.67 -3.40
C GLY A 3 -12.08 4.38 -2.60
N PHE A 4 -11.07 3.58 -2.82
CA PHE A 4 -10.86 2.34 -2.09
C PHE A 4 -9.39 2.24 -1.68
N TRP A 5 -9.07 1.29 -0.81
CA TRP A 5 -7.72 1.10 -0.33
C TRP A 5 -7.38 -0.39 -0.30
N ASN A 6 -6.09 -0.69 -0.32
CA ASN A 6 -5.55 -2.04 -0.14
C ASN A 6 -4.24 -1.98 0.64
N TYR A 7 -3.92 -3.06 1.37
CA TYR A 7 -2.59 -3.24 1.93
C TYR A 7 -1.59 -3.62 0.84
N ARG A 8 -0.47 -2.90 0.78
CA ARG A 8 0.67 -3.15 -0.13
C ARG A 8 1.98 -3.16 0.64
N VAL A 9 2.91 -4.03 0.23
CA VAL A 9 4.30 -3.94 0.69
C VAL A 9 4.98 -2.79 -0.06
N ILE A 10 5.56 -1.85 0.68
CA ILE A 10 6.42 -0.79 0.17
C ILE A 10 7.85 -1.07 0.62
N TYR A 11 8.77 -1.07 -0.34
CA TYR A 11 10.21 -1.09 -0.13
C TYR A 11 10.72 0.34 0.04
N CYS A 12 11.21 0.63 1.24
CA CYS A 12 11.85 1.89 1.59
C CYS A 12 13.37 1.69 1.43
N GLU A 13 13.95 2.37 0.43
CA GLU A 13 15.39 2.27 0.15
C GLU A 13 16.23 2.71 1.34
N ALA A 14 17.40 2.08 1.50
CA ALA A 14 18.35 2.45 2.54
C ALA A 14 18.77 3.91 2.38
N THR A 15 18.86 4.61 3.50
CA THR A 15 19.50 5.93 3.55
C THR A 15 20.91 5.78 4.12
N LYS A 16 21.63 6.90 4.27
CA LYS A 16 22.94 6.88 4.93
C LYS A 16 22.85 6.40 6.39
N ASP A 17 21.72 6.68 7.03
CA ASP A 17 21.54 6.52 8.48
C ASP A 17 20.61 5.35 8.83
N GLU A 18 19.86 4.81 7.85
CA GLU A 18 18.87 3.76 8.06
C GLU A 18 18.99 2.65 7.01
N ALA A 19 18.86 1.39 7.44
CA ALA A 19 18.82 0.24 6.55
C ALA A 19 17.52 0.23 5.73
N ALA A 20 17.55 -0.44 4.57
CA ALA A 20 16.35 -0.62 3.77
C ALA A 20 15.30 -1.46 4.52
N LEU A 21 14.03 -1.11 4.36
CA LEU A 21 12.91 -1.74 5.06
C LEU A 21 11.82 -2.17 4.08
N TYR A 22 11.15 -3.26 4.41
CA TYR A 22 9.89 -3.66 3.78
C TYR A 22 8.77 -3.45 4.80
N GLN A 23 7.80 -2.62 4.46
CA GLN A 23 6.70 -2.26 5.36
C GLN A 23 5.38 -2.45 4.64
N ILE A 24 4.34 -2.87 5.36
CA ILE A 24 2.98 -2.91 4.83
C ILE A 24 2.38 -1.52 5.05
N HIS A 25 1.81 -0.92 4.01
CA HIS A 25 1.13 0.37 4.07
C HIS A 25 -0.30 0.24 3.55
N GLU A 26 -1.17 1.11 4.03
CA GLU A 26 -2.48 1.37 3.44
C GLU A 26 -2.28 2.25 2.22
N VAL A 27 -2.60 1.74 1.04
CA VAL A 27 -2.51 2.50 -0.22
C VAL A 27 -3.92 2.79 -0.70
N GLU A 28 -4.21 4.07 -0.91
CA GLU A 28 -5.50 4.56 -1.39
C GLU A 28 -5.47 4.75 -2.90
N TYR A 29 -6.59 4.39 -3.53
CA TYR A 29 -6.81 4.46 -4.96
C TYR A 29 -8.12 5.20 -5.25
N ASN A 30 -8.13 5.95 -6.36
CA ASN A 30 -9.39 6.41 -6.94
C ASN A 30 -10.09 5.26 -7.68
N LEU A 31 -11.32 5.49 -8.13
CA LEU A 31 -12.13 4.48 -8.84
C LEU A 31 -11.57 4.05 -10.20
N ASN A 32 -10.63 4.81 -10.78
CA ASN A 32 -9.89 4.40 -11.97
C ASN A 32 -8.67 3.54 -11.63
N GLY A 33 -8.52 3.14 -10.37
CA GLY A 33 -7.43 2.30 -9.90
C GLY A 33 -6.10 3.00 -9.73
N LYS A 34 -6.04 4.34 -9.83
CA LYS A 34 -4.79 5.09 -9.65
C LYS A 34 -4.56 5.44 -8.19
N VAL A 35 -3.33 5.27 -7.72
CA VAL A 35 -2.90 5.68 -6.38
C VAL A 35 -3.17 7.17 -6.18
N THR A 36 -3.82 7.50 -5.08
CA THR A 36 -4.05 8.88 -4.64
C THR A 36 -3.28 9.23 -3.38
N ASN A 37 -3.03 8.25 -2.51
CA ASN A 37 -2.31 8.45 -1.25
C ASN A 37 -1.79 7.11 -0.69
N TRP A 38 -0.92 7.17 0.32
CA TRP A 38 -0.57 6.04 1.15
C TRP A 38 -0.20 6.49 2.57
N SER A 39 -0.36 5.61 3.55
CA SER A 39 0.02 5.88 4.95
C SER A 39 1.50 6.25 5.06
N GLU A 40 1.82 7.26 5.88
CA GLU A 40 3.20 7.70 6.13
C GLU A 40 4.02 6.64 6.89
N THR A 41 3.38 5.90 7.78
CA THR A 41 3.99 4.85 8.59
C THR A 41 3.45 3.47 8.24
N GLY A 42 4.24 2.43 8.49
CA GLY A 42 3.79 1.05 8.30
C GLY A 42 2.57 0.72 9.16
N ALA A 43 1.60 0.02 8.58
CA ALA A 43 0.41 -0.44 9.24
C ALA A 43 0.74 -1.49 10.32
N ALA A 44 0.10 -1.33 11.48
CA ALA A 44 0.12 -2.31 12.56
C ALA A 44 -1.29 -2.89 12.73
N PRO A 45 -1.43 -4.22 12.92
CA PRO A 45 -2.74 -4.82 13.10
C PRO A 45 -3.39 -4.32 14.39
N PHE A 46 -4.71 -4.12 14.36
CA PHE A 46 -5.46 -3.59 15.49
C PHE A 46 -6.83 -4.25 15.68
N GLY A 47 -7.29 -4.32 16.92
CA GLY A 47 -8.62 -4.84 17.25
C GLY A 47 -9.00 -4.58 18.70
N ARG A 48 -10.31 -4.55 19.01
CA ARG A 48 -10.84 -4.44 20.38
C ARG A 48 -10.94 -5.80 21.08
N SER A 49 -10.74 -6.89 20.34
CA SER A 49 -10.67 -8.26 20.82
C SER A 49 -9.52 -9.00 20.15
N MET A 50 -9.16 -10.17 20.69
CA MET A 50 -8.15 -11.04 20.07
C MET A 50 -8.58 -11.53 18.69
N GLU A 51 -9.87 -11.81 18.50
CA GLU A 51 -10.42 -12.24 17.21
C GLU A 51 -10.33 -11.12 16.16
N GLU A 52 -10.67 -9.88 16.54
CA GLU A 52 -10.53 -8.73 15.66
C GLU A 52 -9.07 -8.47 15.28
N LEU A 53 -8.16 -8.53 16.25
CA LEU A 53 -6.73 -8.35 16.01
C LEU A 53 -6.16 -9.42 15.07
N GLN A 54 -6.56 -10.68 15.25
CA GLN A 54 -6.15 -11.79 14.36
C GLN A 54 -6.71 -11.60 12.95
N ALA A 55 -7.99 -11.25 12.83
CA ALA A 55 -8.61 -11.00 11.54
C ALA A 55 -7.93 -9.83 10.81
N ASP A 56 -7.53 -8.79 11.53
CA ASP A 56 -6.81 -7.66 10.95
C ASP A 56 -5.39 -8.04 10.52
N ALA A 57 -4.65 -8.78 11.36
CA ALA A 57 -3.35 -9.32 11.00
C ALA A 57 -3.41 -10.22 9.75
N ASP A 58 -4.47 -11.01 9.59
CA ASP A 58 -4.70 -11.83 8.39
C ASP A 58 -5.01 -10.98 7.15
N ARG A 59 -5.71 -9.84 7.29
CA ARG A 59 -5.88 -8.89 6.18
C ARG A 59 -4.55 -8.28 5.73
N LEU A 60 -3.68 -7.91 6.68
CA LEU A 60 -2.34 -7.40 6.36
C LEU A 60 -1.53 -8.40 5.54
N LYS A 61 -1.64 -9.70 5.83
CA LYS A 61 -0.94 -10.76 5.06
C LYS A 61 -1.28 -10.74 3.56
N SER A 62 -2.48 -10.28 3.17
CA SER A 62 -2.84 -10.16 1.76
C SER A 62 -1.92 -9.21 0.96
N ALA A 63 -1.12 -8.38 1.63
CA ALA A 63 -0.13 -7.52 0.98
C ALA A 63 0.99 -8.33 0.30
N PHE A 64 1.32 -9.51 0.82
CA PHE A 64 2.39 -10.36 0.29
C PHE A 64 2.04 -11.01 -1.05
N ASP A 65 0.75 -11.11 -1.38
CA ASP A 65 0.26 -11.67 -2.65
C ASP A 65 0.28 -10.64 -3.80
N LYS A 66 0.73 -9.41 -3.54
CA LYS A 66 0.70 -8.29 -4.49
C LYS A 66 2.12 -7.83 -4.81
N PRO A 67 2.35 -7.20 -5.99
CA PRO A 67 3.66 -6.65 -6.33
C PRO A 67 4.16 -5.67 -5.28
N ILE A 68 5.46 -5.79 -4.96
CA ILE A 68 6.15 -4.87 -4.04
C ILE A 68 6.27 -3.51 -4.72
N LEU A 69 5.97 -2.46 -3.98
CA LEU A 69 6.03 -1.09 -4.46
C LEU A 69 7.27 -0.37 -3.93
N LYS A 70 7.65 0.73 -4.58
CA LYS A 70 8.63 1.71 -4.08
C LYS A 70 8.20 3.12 -4.44
N VAL A 71 8.61 4.09 -3.63
CA VAL A 71 8.36 5.50 -3.88
C VAL A 71 9.42 6.04 -4.83
N ILE A 72 8.99 6.67 -5.93
CA ILE A 72 9.86 7.44 -6.82
C ILE A 72 9.52 8.93 -6.70
N ARG A 73 10.57 9.74 -6.50
CA ARG A 73 10.46 11.20 -6.55
C ARG A 73 10.27 11.66 -7.98
N GLN A 74 9.21 12.43 -8.21
CA GLN A 74 8.92 13.07 -9.49
C GLN A 74 9.31 14.56 -9.44
N PRO A 75 9.38 15.27 -10.59
CA PRO A 75 9.53 16.72 -10.59
C PRO A 75 8.45 17.44 -9.78
N ARG A 76 7.26 16.84 -9.68
CA ARG A 76 6.14 17.30 -8.85
C ARG A 76 5.62 16.14 -8.00
N GLY A 77 6.03 16.10 -6.74
CA GLY A 77 5.55 15.11 -5.77
C GLY A 77 6.21 13.75 -5.91
N TYR A 78 5.43 12.70 -5.62
CA TYR A 78 5.89 11.33 -5.49
C TYR A 78 4.89 10.37 -6.14
N THR A 79 5.38 9.23 -6.62
CA THR A 79 4.57 8.18 -7.22
C THR A 79 5.00 6.82 -6.65
N LEU A 80 4.04 5.91 -6.46
CA LEU A 80 4.34 4.50 -6.20
C LEU A 80 4.46 3.74 -7.51
N VAL A 81 5.55 2.99 -7.67
CA VAL A 81 5.76 2.09 -8.80
C VAL A 81 6.06 0.69 -8.29
N GLU A 82 5.80 -0.31 -9.11
CA GLU A 82 6.21 -1.68 -8.82
C GLU A 82 7.74 -1.82 -8.93
N VAL A 83 8.33 -2.57 -8.00
CA VAL A 83 9.79 -2.77 -7.95
C VAL A 83 10.30 -3.49 -9.19
N ASP A 84 9.58 -4.51 -9.65
CA ASP A 84 10.03 -5.41 -10.71
C ASP A 84 9.79 -4.84 -12.12
N SER A 85 8.61 -4.25 -12.36
CA SER A 85 8.22 -3.73 -13.69
C SER A 85 8.56 -2.25 -13.87
N GLY A 86 8.63 -1.48 -12.79
CA GLY A 86 8.77 -0.01 -12.83
C GLY A 86 7.49 0.72 -13.25
N GLU A 87 6.38 0.00 -13.46
CA GLU A 87 5.09 0.59 -13.83
C GLU A 87 4.42 1.27 -12.63
N GLU A 88 3.58 2.29 -12.89
CA GLU A 88 2.80 2.93 -11.85
C GLU A 88 1.89 1.92 -11.15
N ALA A 89 1.86 1.97 -9.81
CA ALA A 89 1.00 1.09 -9.04
C ALA A 89 -0.47 1.36 -9.37
N THR A 90 -1.20 0.29 -9.68
CA THR A 90 -2.65 0.33 -9.87
C THR A 90 -3.33 -0.78 -9.09
N ALA A 91 -4.65 -0.67 -8.95
CA ALA A 91 -5.49 -1.71 -8.37
C ALA A 91 -6.89 -1.68 -9.00
N GLU A 92 -7.55 -2.83 -9.06
CA GLU A 92 -8.95 -2.89 -9.47
C GLU A 92 -9.87 -2.54 -8.28
N PRO A 93 -10.94 -1.75 -8.51
CA PRO A 93 -11.95 -1.51 -7.48
C PRO A 93 -12.58 -2.82 -6.98
N PRO A 94 -12.81 -2.97 -5.67
CA PRO A 94 -13.55 -4.11 -5.12
C PRO A 94 -14.93 -4.26 -5.78
N ALA A 95 -15.37 -5.51 -5.92
CA ALA A 95 -16.70 -5.81 -6.45
C ALA A 95 -17.79 -5.06 -5.67
N GLY A 96 -18.66 -4.36 -6.39
CA GLY A 96 -19.77 -3.56 -5.83
C GLY A 96 -19.47 -2.06 -5.67
N ILE A 97 -18.24 -1.62 -5.93
CA ILE A 97 -17.90 -0.20 -6.04
C ILE A 97 -17.84 0.18 -7.53
N ASN A 98 -18.94 0.73 -8.06
CA ASN A 98 -18.97 1.29 -9.42
C ASN A 98 -18.70 2.80 -9.37
N GLY A 99 -17.91 3.29 -10.33
CA GLY A 99 -17.56 4.70 -10.47
C GLY A 99 -18.65 5.57 -11.09
#